data_AF-A0A5M8PS89-F1
#
_entry.id   AF-A0A5M8PS89-F1
#
_cell.length_a   1.000
_cell.length_b   1.000
_cell.length_c   1.000
_cell.angle_alpha   90.00
_cell.angle_beta   90.00
_cell.angle_gamma   90.00
#
_symmetry.space_group_name_H-M   'P 1'
#
loop_
_entity.id
_entity.type
_entity.pdbx_description
1 polymer ?
#
loop_
_entity_poly.entity_id
_entity_poly.type
_entity_poly.pdbx_seq_one_letter_code
_entity_poly.pdbx_strand_id
1 'polypeptide(L)'
;MPPEEQADLWMALRDRMKVDWKLMTVQEKKAAYWIAFGPHGPRALPPPGEGWKVFYYTMLGVGVSFVLFLIIHSLARAPPRTMTKEYQMMSNEYLKNQNTEPITGVSSENYKGKGMVQSGPKRDRQ
;
A
#
# COMPACT_ATOMS: atom_id res chain seq x y z
N MET A 1 -10.42 7.87 -34.57
CA MET A 1 -9.92 8.03 -35.94
C MET A 1 -9.14 6.78 -36.28
N PRO A 2 -9.49 6.06 -37.35
CA PRO A 2 -8.69 4.94 -37.88
C PRO A 2 -7.24 5.35 -38.13
N PRO A 3 -6.27 4.42 -38.09
CA PRO A 3 -4.86 4.74 -38.30
C PRO A 3 -4.55 5.38 -39.65
N GLU A 4 -5.28 5.00 -40.70
CA GLU A 4 -5.10 5.57 -42.05
C GLU A 4 -5.48 7.05 -42.10
N GLU A 5 -6.66 7.41 -41.57
CA GLU A 5 -7.10 8.80 -41.47
C GLU A 5 -6.16 9.65 -40.60
N GLN A 6 -5.53 9.06 -39.57
CA GLN A 6 -4.52 9.76 -38.76
C GLN A 6 -3.26 10.06 -39.58
N ALA A 7 -2.83 9.13 -40.43
CA ALA A 7 -1.66 9.28 -41.28
C ALA A 7 -1.91 10.35 -42.36
N ASP A 8 -3.07 10.31 -43.01
CA ASP A 8 -3.45 11.29 -44.03
C ASP A 8 -3.56 12.71 -43.43
N LEU A 9 -4.20 12.84 -42.26
CA LEU A 9 -4.28 14.11 -41.53
C LEU A 9 -2.89 14.63 -41.14
N TRP A 10 -2.01 13.74 -40.68
CA TRP A 10 -0.64 14.11 -40.32
C TRP A 10 0.16 14.58 -41.53
N MET A 11 0.07 13.88 -42.66
CA MET A 11 0.73 14.26 -43.91
C MET A 11 0.25 15.64 -44.39
N ALA A 12 -1.07 15.87 -44.38
CA ALA A 12 -1.66 17.15 -44.77
C ALA A 12 -1.21 18.31 -43.86
N LEU A 13 -1.21 18.12 -42.54
CA LEU A 13 -0.73 19.12 -41.58
C LEU A 13 0.77 19.36 -41.72
N ARG A 14 1.56 18.31 -41.96
CA ARG A 14 3.01 18.40 -42.17
C ARG A 14 3.33 19.27 -43.37
N ASP A 15 2.61 19.11 -44.47
CA ASP A 15 2.81 19.94 -45.66
C ASP A 15 2.36 21.39 -45.43
N ARG A 16 1.26 21.60 -44.68
CA ARG A 16 0.80 22.94 -44.30
C ARG A 16 1.81 23.70 -43.44
N MET A 17 2.49 23.01 -42.53
CA MET A 17 3.51 23.58 -41.64
C MET A 17 4.81 23.99 -42.34
N LYS A 18 5.02 23.63 -43.62
CA LYS A 18 6.19 24.07 -44.41
C LYS A 18 6.04 25.52 -44.92
N VAL A 19 4.83 26.09 -44.87
CA VAL A 19 4.50 27.42 -45.39
C VAL A 19 4.42 28.44 -44.23
N ASP A 20 4.13 29.72 -44.50
CA ASP A 20 3.97 30.76 -43.46
C ASP A 20 2.89 30.40 -42.42
N TRP A 21 3.32 30.32 -41.16
CA TRP A 21 2.48 29.95 -40.02
C TRP A 21 1.43 31.01 -39.64
N LYS A 22 1.54 32.24 -40.15
CA LYS A 22 0.49 33.26 -39.97
C LYS A 22 -0.79 32.90 -40.73
N LEU A 23 -0.68 32.15 -41.82
CA LEU A 23 -1.79 31.74 -42.68
C LEU A 23 -2.51 30.48 -42.17
N MET A 24 -1.95 29.80 -41.18
CA MET A 24 -2.60 28.65 -40.54
C MET A 24 -3.72 29.10 -39.60
N THR A 25 -4.86 28.41 -39.71
CA THR A 25 -6.00 28.57 -38.83
C THR A 25 -5.66 28.17 -37.38
N VAL A 26 -6.43 28.68 -36.42
CA VAL A 26 -6.24 28.34 -35.00
C VAL A 26 -6.49 26.83 -34.76
N GLN A 27 -7.38 26.21 -35.54
CA GLN A 27 -7.67 24.78 -35.43
C GLN A 27 -6.49 23.93 -35.89
N GLU A 28 -5.87 24.26 -37.04
CA GLU A 28 -4.67 23.55 -37.53
C GLU A 28 -3.51 23.67 -36.53
N LYS A 29 -3.33 24.84 -35.91
CA LYS A 29 -2.31 25.05 -34.88
C LYS A 29 -2.56 24.19 -33.65
N LYS A 30 -3.81 24.13 -33.17
CA LYS A 30 -4.19 23.26 -32.04
C LYS A 30 -4.03 21.78 -32.37
N ALA A 31 -4.41 21.36 -33.58
CA ALA A 31 -4.24 20.00 -34.04
C ALA A 31 -2.77 19.61 -34.14
N ALA A 32 -1.92 20.46 -34.73
CA ALA A 32 -0.47 20.25 -34.80
C ALA A 32 0.15 20.13 -33.39
N TYR A 33 -0.26 21.00 -32.45
CA TYR A 33 0.21 20.93 -31.07
C TYR A 33 -0.22 19.63 -30.39
N TRP A 34 -1.48 19.21 -30.56
CA TRP A 34 -1.98 17.96 -29.98
C TRP A 34 -1.28 16.73 -30.59
N ILE A 35 -1.03 16.70 -31.91
CA ILE A 35 -0.32 15.59 -32.54
C ILE A 35 1.14 15.53 -32.04
N ALA A 36 1.82 16.66 -31.93
CA ALA A 36 3.21 16.69 -31.50
C ALA A 36 3.42 16.41 -30.00
N PHE A 37 2.52 16.90 -29.14
CA PHE A 37 2.73 16.96 -27.69
C PHE A 37 1.55 16.44 -26.84
N GLY A 38 0.48 15.94 -27.46
CA GLY A 38 -0.69 15.43 -26.75
C GLY A 38 -0.42 14.15 -25.95
N PRO A 39 -1.34 13.79 -25.03
CA PRO A 39 -1.24 12.61 -24.18
C PRO A 39 -1.64 11.32 -24.93
N HIS A 40 -0.90 11.00 -25.99
CA HIS A 40 -1.10 9.81 -26.82
C HIS A 40 0.24 9.10 -27.09
N GLY A 41 0.17 7.88 -27.63
CA GLY A 41 1.36 7.08 -27.96
C GLY A 41 2.28 6.92 -26.75
N PRO A 42 3.59 7.27 -26.85
CA PRO A 42 4.53 7.19 -25.73
C PRO A 42 4.21 8.11 -24.55
N ARG A 43 3.34 9.12 -24.72
CA ARG A 43 2.92 10.05 -23.67
C ARG A 43 1.49 9.77 -23.19
N ALA A 44 0.96 8.58 -23.46
CA ALA A 44 -0.34 8.19 -22.97
C ALA A 44 -0.39 8.27 -21.45
N LEU A 45 -1.41 8.95 -20.93
CA LEU A 45 -1.67 8.99 -19.50
C LEU A 45 -2.31 7.68 -19.04
N PRO A 46 -2.15 7.34 -17.74
CA PRO A 46 -2.92 6.28 -17.10
C PRO A 46 -4.41 6.39 -17.46
N PRO A 47 -5.09 5.32 -17.90
CA PRO A 47 -6.52 5.34 -18.13
C PRO A 47 -7.28 5.86 -16.90
N PRO A 48 -8.42 6.55 -17.11
CA PRO A 48 -9.21 7.08 -16.02
C PRO A 48 -9.63 5.95 -15.07
N GLY A 49 -9.41 6.16 -13.76
CA GLY A 49 -9.76 5.20 -12.71
C GLY A 49 -8.74 4.08 -12.46
N GLU A 50 -7.58 4.08 -13.11
CA GLU A 50 -6.53 3.09 -12.86
C GLU A 50 -6.07 3.06 -11.39
N GLY A 51 -5.88 4.22 -10.76
CA GLY A 51 -5.47 4.29 -9.35
C GLY A 51 -6.43 3.56 -8.40
N TRP A 52 -7.74 3.60 -8.70
CA TRP A 52 -8.75 2.90 -7.90
C TRP A 52 -8.71 1.38 -8.12
N LYS A 53 -8.43 0.95 -9.36
CA LYS A 53 -8.19 -0.48 -9.68
C LYS A 53 -6.96 -1.00 -8.94
N VAL A 54 -5.84 -0.27 -8.98
CA VAL A 54 -4.60 -0.65 -8.30
C VAL A 54 -4.83 -0.75 -6.79
N PHE A 55 -5.54 0.22 -6.21
CA PHE A 55 -5.89 0.20 -4.79
C PHE A 55 -6.69 -1.05 -4.42
N TYR A 56 -7.77 -1.36 -5.16
CA TYR A 56 -8.59 -2.54 -4.88
C TYR A 56 -7.83 -3.85 -5.06
N TYR A 57 -7.02 -3.99 -6.10
CA TYR A 57 -6.22 -5.20 -6.29
C TYR A 57 -5.18 -5.39 -5.18
N THR A 58 -4.58 -4.30 -4.72
CA THR A 58 -3.64 -4.33 -3.59
C THR A 58 -4.35 -4.76 -2.31
N MET A 59 -5.50 -4.16 -2.01
CA MET A 59 -6.31 -4.51 -0.83
C MET A 59 -6.83 -5.95 -0.90
N LEU A 60 -7.22 -6.41 -2.09
CA LEU A 60 -7.60 -7.80 -2.34
C LEU A 60 -6.44 -8.74 -2.01
N GLY A 61 -5.22 -8.44 -2.50
CA GLY A 61 -4.03 -9.25 -2.24
C GLY A 61 -3.71 -9.32 -0.74
N VAL A 62 -3.76 -8.18 -0.04
CA VAL A 62 -3.59 -8.14 1.43
C VAL A 62 -4.67 -8.97 2.12
N GLY A 63 -5.94 -8.82 1.73
CA GLY A 63 -7.06 -9.58 2.29
C GLY A 63 -6.90 -11.09 2.10
N VAL A 64 -6.54 -11.54 0.90
CA VAL A 64 -6.29 -12.96 0.60
C VAL A 64 -5.13 -13.50 1.44
N SER A 65 -4.03 -12.74 1.55
CA SER A 65 -2.87 -13.16 2.36
C SER A 65 -3.23 -13.29 3.85
N PHE A 66 -4.05 -12.38 4.37
CA PHE A 66 -4.51 -12.40 5.76
C PHE A 66 -5.43 -13.58 6.04
N VAL A 67 -6.39 -13.85 5.15
CA VAL A 67 -7.27 -15.03 5.27
C VAL A 67 -6.46 -16.33 5.23
N LEU A 68 -5.50 -16.44 4.30
CA LEU A 68 -4.64 -17.61 4.22
C LEU A 68 -3.82 -17.80 5.51
N PHE A 69 -3.27 -16.71 6.06
CA PHE A 69 -2.56 -16.75 7.34
C PHE A 69 -3.47 -17.25 8.47
N LEU A 70 -4.69 -16.74 8.59
CA LEU A 70 -5.62 -17.16 9.64
C LEU A 70 -5.99 -18.64 9.53
N ILE A 71 -6.20 -19.15 8.30
CA ILE A 71 -6.48 -20.57 8.08
C ILE A 71 -5.31 -21.42 8.56
N ILE A 72 -4.09 -21.12 8.12
CA ILE A 72 -2.88 -21.87 8.52
C ILE A 72 -2.65 -21.76 10.03
N HIS A 73 -2.81 -20.56 10.59
CA HIS A 73 -2.62 -20.31 12.01
C HIS A 73 -3.66 -21.02 12.88
N SER A 74 -4.90 -21.17 12.41
CA SER A 74 -5.96 -21.87 13.15
C SER A 74 -5.66 -23.37 13.34
N LEU A 75 -4.84 -23.95 12.46
CA LEU A 75 -4.40 -25.34 12.51
C LEU A 75 -3.09 -25.51 13.31
N ALA A 76 -2.51 -24.43 13.83
CA ALA A 76 -1.28 -24.48 14.60
C ALA A 76 -1.50 -25.07 16.00
N ARG A 77 -0.42 -25.52 16.63
CA ARG A 77 -0.45 -26.06 18.01
C ARG A 77 -0.86 -24.96 19.00
N ALA A 78 -1.44 -25.40 20.12
CA ALA A 78 -1.78 -24.53 21.23
C ALA A 78 -0.54 -23.74 21.74
N PRO A 79 -0.73 -22.50 22.23
CA PRO A 79 0.37 -21.68 22.75
C PRO A 79 1.04 -22.36 23.96
N PRO A 80 2.32 -22.05 24.23
CA PRO A 80 3.05 -22.61 25.37
C PRO A 80 2.43 -22.16 26.70
N ARG A 81 2.62 -22.97 27.76
CA ARG A 81 2.05 -22.71 29.10
C ARG A 81 2.53 -21.39 29.73
N THR A 82 3.64 -20.84 29.26
CA THR A 82 4.22 -19.58 29.73
C THR A 82 3.59 -18.35 29.08
N MET A 83 2.83 -18.51 28.00
CA MET A 83 2.12 -17.44 27.30
C MET A 83 0.70 -17.26 27.86
N THR A 84 0.60 -17.11 29.19
CA THR A 84 -0.64 -16.74 29.88
C THR A 84 -0.40 -15.54 30.78
N LYS A 85 -1.46 -14.76 31.02
CA LYS A 85 -1.40 -13.55 31.87
C LYS A 85 -0.84 -13.84 33.26
N GLU A 86 -1.26 -14.95 33.86
CA GLU A 86 -0.88 -15.34 35.22
C GLU A 86 0.60 -15.67 35.29
N TYR A 87 1.12 -16.47 34.35
CA TYR A 87 2.54 -16.81 34.29
C TYR A 87 3.41 -15.56 34.08
N GLN A 88 2.96 -14.65 33.22
CA GLN A 88 3.67 -13.39 32.94
C GLN A 88 3.62 -12.41 34.11
N MET A 89 2.53 -12.40 34.89
CA MET A 89 2.42 -11.65 36.15
C MET A 89 3.38 -12.18 37.20
N MET A 90 3.45 -13.50 37.39
CA MET A 90 4.44 -14.10 38.29
C MET A 90 5.88 -13.79 37.83
N SER A 91 6.11 -13.77 36.52
CA SER A 91 7.41 -13.37 35.97
C SER A 91 7.74 -11.91 36.30
N ASN A 92 6.78 -10.99 36.22
CA ASN A 92 6.97 -9.61 36.64
C ASN A 92 7.28 -9.50 38.15
N GLU A 93 6.59 -10.24 39.00
CA GLU A 93 6.86 -10.26 40.45
C GLU A 93 8.26 -10.79 40.74
N TYR A 94 8.67 -11.86 40.08
CA TYR A 94 10.02 -12.40 40.17
C TYR A 94 11.09 -11.37 39.75
N LEU A 95 10.88 -10.67 38.62
CA LEU A 95 11.80 -9.63 38.14
C LEU A 95 11.89 -8.44 39.11
N LYS A 96 10.78 -8.04 39.71
CA LYS A 96 10.74 -7.01 40.76
C LYS A 96 11.50 -7.45 42.01
N ASN A 97 11.31 -8.70 42.44
CA ASN A 97 12.02 -9.26 43.59
C ASN A 97 13.53 -9.32 43.36
N GLN A 98 13.96 -9.52 42.11
CA GLN A 98 15.37 -9.50 41.70
C GLN A 98 15.89 -8.09 41.35
N ASN A 99 15.07 -7.05 41.48
CA ASN A 99 15.39 -5.69 41.09
C ASN A 99 15.92 -5.57 39.65
N THR A 100 15.33 -6.34 38.73
CA THR A 100 15.72 -6.32 37.32
C THR A 100 15.17 -5.08 36.62
N GLU A 101 16.02 -4.36 35.89
CA GLU A 101 15.69 -3.09 35.22
C GLU A 101 15.15 -2.00 36.18
N PRO A 102 15.95 -1.55 37.17
CA PRO A 102 15.52 -0.59 38.19
C PRO A 102 15.38 0.86 37.70
N ILE A 103 15.98 1.21 36.56
CA ILE A 103 15.99 2.59 36.05
C ILE A 103 14.78 2.85 35.13
N THR A 104 14.52 1.94 34.20
CA THR A 104 13.51 2.13 33.13
C THR A 104 12.44 1.05 33.08
N GLY A 105 12.67 -0.08 33.74
CA GLY A 105 11.82 -1.27 33.61
C GLY A 105 10.89 -1.50 34.79
N VAL A 106 10.46 -2.75 34.88
CA VAL A 106 9.39 -3.22 35.78
C VAL A 106 9.68 -2.97 37.26
N SER A 107 10.95 -2.83 37.64
CA SER A 107 11.39 -2.58 39.02
C SER A 107 11.61 -1.11 39.35
N SER A 108 11.44 -0.19 38.38
CA SER A 108 11.59 1.25 38.64
C SER A 108 10.42 1.81 39.44
N GLU A 109 10.70 2.74 40.35
CA GLU A 109 9.70 3.34 41.26
C GLU A 109 8.53 4.00 40.52
N ASN A 110 8.79 4.51 39.32
CA ASN A 110 7.82 5.23 38.50
C ASN A 110 7.27 4.41 37.33
N TYR A 111 7.44 3.08 37.32
CA TYR A 111 6.97 2.24 36.22
C TYR A 111 5.44 2.15 36.15
N LYS A 112 4.85 2.60 35.03
CA LYS A 112 3.39 2.60 34.77
C LYS A 112 2.99 1.73 33.57
N GLY A 113 3.64 0.57 33.39
CA GLY A 113 3.39 -0.35 32.27
C GLY A 113 2.89 -1.74 32.68
N LYS A 114 2.57 -2.57 31.69
CA LYS A 114 2.12 -3.97 31.88
C LYS A 114 3.28 -4.96 32.12
N GLY A 115 4.54 -4.50 32.03
CA GLY A 115 5.72 -5.35 32.13
C GLY A 115 5.73 -6.41 31.02
N MET A 116 6.04 -7.65 31.40
CA MET A 116 6.08 -8.82 30.51
C MET A 116 4.70 -9.35 30.09
N VAL A 117 3.60 -8.73 30.54
CA VAL A 117 2.24 -9.21 30.24
C VAL A 117 1.84 -8.83 28.81
N GLN A 118 1.78 -9.84 27.95
CA GLN A 118 1.39 -9.77 26.55
C GLN A 118 0.17 -10.64 26.23
N SER A 119 -0.05 -11.70 27.02
CA SER A 119 -1.09 -12.70 26.78
C SER A 119 -2.35 -12.44 27.61
N GLY A 120 -3.49 -12.94 27.09
CA GLY A 120 -4.74 -12.96 27.83
C GLY A 120 -4.73 -13.97 28.99
N PRO A 121 -5.81 -13.99 29.81
CA PRO A 121 -5.96 -14.99 30.87
C PRO A 121 -5.84 -16.40 30.32
N LYS A 122 -5.32 -17.32 31.14
CA LYS A 122 -5.27 -18.73 30.77
C LYS A 122 -6.68 -19.22 30.43
N ARG A 123 -6.85 -19.74 29.21
CA ARG A 123 -8.09 -20.41 28.83
C ARG A 123 -8.12 -21.78 29.50
N ASP A 124 -9.13 -22.01 30.34
CA ASP A 124 -9.41 -23.35 30.85
C ASP A 124 -9.85 -24.22 29.67
N ARG A 125 -9.10 -25.29 29.41
CA ARG A 125 -9.45 -26.25 28.37
C ARG A 125 -10.71 -27.00 28.83
N GLN A 126 -11.77 -26.98 28.01
CA GLN A 126 -12.72 -28.10 27.96
C GLN A 126 -12.04 -29.29 27.30
#